data_AF-A0A453JEE5-F1
#
_entry.id   AF-A0A453JEE5-F1
#
_cell.length_a   1.000
_cell.length_b   1.000
_cell.length_c   1.000
_cell.angle_alpha   90.00
_cell.angle_beta   90.00
_cell.angle_gamma   90.00
#
_symmetry.space_group_name_H-M   'P 1'
#
loop_
_entity.id
_entity.type
_entity.pdbx_description
1 polymer ?
#
loop_
_entity_poly.entity_id
_entity_poly.type
_entity_poly.pdbx_seq_one_letter_code
_entity_poly.pdbx_strand_id
1 'polypeptide(L)'
;MTKLYKIHSHAHIQALQARANELGHSNKSMLVNLVSLESVRIARESYALLRPLIKESWIWACPELEILLVVAGLSLEIQKLEHDVLPQLMVQEAKLERGALEALLLMKNSAITLLDLRKCFILALGVLLADEDLVSARVKKLSIMLKDTADDVLNGNRDIVWLQERAPLLVQLVTDVLETPCIVGYDSSSRALRGSGINGRSSEDATSPGALHPSSPLRCAW
;
A
#
# COMPACT_ATOMS: atom_id res chain seq x y z
N MET A 1 -17.90 25.05 -9.77
CA MET A 1 -18.51 23.87 -9.13
C MET A 1 -17.63 22.67 -9.38
N THR A 2 -17.00 22.12 -8.34
CA THR A 2 -16.18 20.90 -8.42
C THR A 2 -17.09 19.68 -8.40
N LYS A 3 -16.87 18.70 -9.28
CA LYS A 3 -17.59 17.42 -9.25
C LYS A 3 -16.73 16.36 -8.56
N LEU A 4 -17.34 15.60 -7.65
CA LEU A 4 -16.67 14.55 -6.89
C LEU A 4 -16.94 13.17 -7.52
N TYR A 5 -15.89 12.39 -7.76
CA TYR A 5 -15.94 10.98 -8.16
C TYR A 5 -15.34 10.11 -7.07
N LYS A 6 -16.14 9.21 -6.51
CA LYS A 6 -15.67 8.26 -5.49
C LYS A 6 -15.23 6.95 -6.14
N ILE A 7 -14.01 6.52 -5.85
CA ILE A 7 -13.44 5.27 -6.33
C ILE A 7 -13.33 4.31 -5.14
N HIS A 8 -13.92 3.12 -5.29
CA HIS A 8 -13.92 2.05 -4.29
C HIS A 8 -13.36 0.74 -4.86
N SER A 9 -12.93 0.77 -6.12
CA SER A 9 -12.56 -0.40 -6.88
C SER A 9 -11.66 -0.03 -8.05
N HIS A 10 -10.86 -0.99 -8.51
CA HIS A 10 -10.12 -0.88 -9.77
C HIS A 10 -11.06 -0.65 -10.96
N ALA A 11 -12.21 -1.33 -10.96
CA ALA A 11 -13.21 -1.17 -12.01
C ALA A 11 -13.74 0.27 -12.11
N HIS A 12 -13.88 0.99 -10.98
CA HIS A 12 -14.24 2.41 -11.01
C HIS A 12 -13.15 3.27 -11.67
N ILE A 13 -11.86 2.94 -11.48
CA ILE A 13 -10.75 3.64 -12.15
C ILE A 13 -10.82 3.41 -13.67
N GLN A 14 -11.04 2.17 -14.10
CA GLN A 14 -11.20 1.83 -15.51
C GLN A 14 -12.38 2.58 -16.15
N ALA A 15 -13.54 2.57 -15.48
CA ALA A 15 -14.72 3.30 -15.94
C ALA A 15 -14.50 4.82 -16.00
N LEU A 16 -13.71 5.37 -15.06
CA LEU A 16 -13.32 6.77 -15.07
C LEU A 16 -12.43 7.09 -16.28
N GLN A 17 -11.42 6.26 -16.53
CA GLN A 17 -10.49 6.44 -17.65
C GLN A 17 -11.20 6.39 -19.00
N ALA A 18 -12.13 5.44 -19.19
CA ALA A 18 -12.92 5.32 -20.41
C ALA A 18 -13.76 6.58 -20.72
N ARG A 19 -14.12 7.34 -19.68
CA ARG A 19 -14.97 8.54 -19.79
C ARG A 19 -14.19 9.85 -19.61
N ALA A 20 -12.87 9.77 -19.46
CA ALA A 20 -12.05 10.93 -19.11
C ALA A 20 -12.12 12.04 -20.16
N ASN A 21 -12.14 11.68 -21.45
CA ASN A 21 -12.24 12.64 -22.56
C ASN A 21 -13.58 13.38 -22.54
N GLU A 22 -14.69 12.66 -22.40
CA GLU A 22 -16.04 13.24 -22.33
C GLU A 22 -16.19 14.18 -21.12
N LEU A 23 -15.63 13.78 -19.98
CA LEU A 23 -15.72 14.54 -18.72
C LEU A 23 -14.78 15.75 -18.70
N GLY A 24 -13.62 15.64 -19.35
CA GLY A 24 -12.60 16.68 -19.44
C GLY A 24 -13.05 17.94 -20.21
N HIS A 25 -14.08 17.84 -21.05
CA HIS A 25 -14.62 18.99 -21.79
C HIS A 25 -15.60 19.86 -20.99
N SER A 26 -15.92 19.50 -19.74
CA SER A 26 -17.00 20.15 -18.99
C SER A 26 -16.63 21.48 -18.29
N ASN A 27 -15.42 22.03 -18.50
CA ASN A 27 -14.88 23.25 -17.85
C ASN A 27 -14.98 23.26 -16.31
N LYS A 28 -15.23 22.12 -15.68
CA LYS A 28 -15.36 21.95 -14.22
C LYS A 28 -14.18 21.15 -13.70
N SER A 29 -13.61 21.60 -12.59
CA SER A 29 -12.64 20.81 -11.84
C SER A 29 -13.27 19.50 -11.35
N MET A 30 -12.52 18.41 -11.49
CA MET A 30 -12.91 17.07 -11.13
C MET A 30 -12.05 16.58 -9.96
N LEU A 31 -12.68 16.31 -8.83
CA LEU A 31 -12.02 15.71 -7.69
C LEU A 31 -12.30 14.21 -7.69
N VAL A 32 -11.23 13.42 -7.74
CA VAL A 32 -11.26 11.98 -7.52
C VAL A 32 -10.94 11.74 -6.06
N ASN A 33 -11.86 11.09 -5.35
CA ASN A 33 -11.64 10.59 -4.00
C ASN A 33 -11.49 9.08 -4.11
N LEU A 34 -10.24 8.60 -4.00
CA LEU A 34 -9.95 7.19 -3.94
C LEU A 34 -10.09 6.72 -2.50
N VAL A 35 -11.18 6.00 -2.21
CA VAL A 35 -11.51 5.57 -0.85
C VAL A 35 -10.83 4.24 -0.53
N SER A 36 -10.94 3.28 -1.45
CA SER A 36 -10.44 1.93 -1.25
C SER A 36 -10.16 1.20 -2.56
N LEU A 37 -9.40 0.12 -2.43
CA LEU A 37 -9.17 -0.90 -3.45
C LEU A 37 -9.49 -2.28 -2.88
N GLU A 38 -9.90 -3.18 -3.76
CA GLU A 38 -10.27 -4.56 -3.44
C GLU A 38 -9.12 -5.33 -2.83
N SER A 39 -7.88 -5.04 -3.23
CA SER A 39 -6.68 -5.69 -2.70
C SER A 39 -5.41 -4.87 -2.94
N VAL A 40 -4.34 -5.17 -2.19
CA VAL A 40 -3.00 -4.62 -2.45
C VAL A 40 -2.51 -5.03 -3.84
N ARG A 41 -2.80 -6.27 -4.27
CA ARG A 41 -2.33 -6.86 -5.53
C ARG A 41 -2.59 -5.98 -6.77
N ILE A 42 -3.72 -5.28 -6.78
CA ILE A 42 -4.17 -4.45 -7.92
C ILE A 42 -3.72 -2.98 -7.80
N ALA A 43 -3.01 -2.61 -6.75
CA ALA A 43 -2.68 -1.21 -6.47
C ALA A 43 -1.73 -0.65 -7.53
N ARG A 44 -0.83 -1.48 -8.07
CA ARG A 44 0.11 -1.08 -9.11
C ARG A 44 -0.61 -0.73 -10.41
N GLU A 45 -1.51 -1.59 -10.86
CA GLU A 45 -2.33 -1.37 -12.05
C GLU A 45 -3.23 -0.15 -11.84
N SER A 46 -3.88 -0.05 -10.68
CA SER A 46 -4.71 1.09 -10.31
C SER A 46 -3.95 2.41 -10.37
N TYR A 47 -2.72 2.44 -9.84
CA TYR A 47 -1.84 3.61 -9.91
C TYR A 47 -1.47 3.97 -11.35
N ALA A 48 -1.11 2.96 -12.17
CA ALA A 48 -0.72 3.17 -13.55
C ALA A 48 -1.87 3.74 -14.41
N LEU A 49 -3.12 3.37 -14.13
CA LEU A 49 -4.29 3.93 -14.82
C LEU A 49 -4.65 5.34 -14.33
N LEU A 50 -4.56 5.58 -13.01
CA LEU A 50 -4.98 6.84 -12.42
C LEU A 50 -3.94 7.96 -12.60
N ARG A 51 -2.64 7.64 -12.54
CA ARG A 51 -1.55 8.62 -12.59
C ARG A 51 -1.59 9.53 -13.83
N PRO A 52 -1.72 9.01 -15.08
CA PRO A 52 -1.79 9.86 -16.26
C PRO A 52 -2.96 10.84 -16.20
N LEU A 53 -4.14 10.37 -15.77
CA LEU A 53 -5.34 11.20 -15.65
C LEU A 53 -5.12 12.42 -14.74
N ILE A 54 -4.39 12.24 -13.64
CA ILE A 54 -4.14 13.30 -12.66
C ILE A 54 -2.95 14.18 -13.05
N LYS A 55 -1.86 13.60 -13.59
CA LYS A 55 -0.62 14.36 -13.87
C LYS A 55 -0.63 15.08 -15.20
N GLU A 56 -1.40 14.59 -16.19
CA GLU A 56 -1.41 15.15 -17.55
C GLU A 56 -2.54 16.15 -17.76
N SER A 57 -3.37 16.40 -16.74
CA SER A 57 -4.49 17.32 -16.83
C SER A 57 -4.69 18.14 -15.55
N TRP A 58 -4.73 19.45 -15.73
CA TRP A 58 -5.05 20.46 -14.71
C TRP A 58 -6.50 20.39 -14.18
N ILE A 59 -7.37 19.60 -14.81
CA ILE A 59 -8.79 19.50 -14.46
C ILE A 59 -9.00 18.49 -13.33
N TRP A 60 -8.12 17.50 -13.20
CA TRP A 60 -8.28 16.40 -12.25
C TRP A 60 -7.37 16.57 -11.04
N ALA A 61 -7.91 16.24 -9.86
CA ALA A 61 -7.15 16.15 -8.62
C ALA A 61 -7.46 14.85 -7.90
N CYS A 62 -6.45 14.23 -7.29
CA CYS A 62 -6.58 13.05 -6.45
C CYS A 62 -5.60 13.18 -5.27
N PRO A 63 -6.04 13.63 -4.09
CA PRO A 63 -5.20 13.76 -2.91
C PRO A 63 -4.56 12.43 -2.48
N GLU A 64 -5.26 11.32 -2.72
CA GLU A 64 -4.84 9.98 -2.30
C GLU A 64 -3.85 9.32 -3.29
N LEU A 65 -3.46 10.01 -4.37
CA LEU A 65 -2.55 9.45 -5.38
C LEU A 65 -1.17 9.10 -4.80
N GLU A 66 -0.68 9.87 -3.82
CA GLU A 66 0.59 9.59 -3.15
C GLU A 66 0.49 8.35 -2.24
N ILE A 67 -0.64 8.14 -1.57
CA ILE A 67 -0.88 6.91 -0.78
C ILE A 67 -0.92 5.71 -1.74
N LEU A 68 -1.65 5.83 -2.85
CA LEU A 68 -1.75 4.78 -3.86
C LEU A 68 -0.37 4.44 -4.46
N LEU A 69 0.51 5.43 -4.68
CA LEU A 69 1.88 5.18 -5.12
C LEU A 69 2.65 4.28 -4.15
N VAL A 70 2.55 4.54 -2.85
CA VAL A 70 3.24 3.71 -1.85
C VAL A 70 2.69 2.28 -1.83
N VAL A 71 1.36 2.13 -1.89
CA VAL A 71 0.72 0.80 -1.93
C VAL A 71 1.06 0.06 -3.23
N ALA A 72 1.17 0.77 -4.36
CA ALA A 72 1.67 0.21 -5.61
C ALA A 72 3.11 -0.30 -5.48
N GLY A 73 3.97 0.43 -4.75
CA GLY A 73 5.32 -0.01 -4.41
C GLY A 73 5.33 -1.27 -3.54
N LEU A 74 4.46 -1.35 -2.53
CA LEU A 74 4.28 -2.56 -1.72
C LEU A 74 3.85 -3.73 -2.59
N SER A 75 2.83 -3.55 -3.43
CA SER A 75 2.34 -4.56 -4.36
C SER A 75 3.47 -5.11 -5.23
N LEU A 76 4.28 -4.22 -5.82
CA LEU A 76 5.40 -4.59 -6.68
C LEU A 76 6.42 -5.47 -5.94
N GLU A 77 6.88 -5.03 -4.77
CA GLU A 77 7.91 -5.75 -4.03
C GLU A 77 7.39 -7.12 -3.52
N ILE A 78 6.11 -7.21 -3.15
CA ILE A 78 5.50 -8.46 -2.69
C ILE A 78 5.25 -9.44 -3.85
N GLN A 79 4.81 -8.95 -5.01
CA GLN A 79 4.66 -9.80 -6.21
C GLN A 79 5.99 -10.36 -6.70
N LYS A 80 7.08 -9.60 -6.57
CA LYS A 80 8.44 -10.10 -6.81
C LYS A 80 8.78 -11.27 -5.88
N LEU A 81 8.39 -11.22 -4.61
CA LEU A 81 8.57 -12.34 -3.70
C LEU A 81 7.75 -13.57 -4.16
N GLU A 82 6.49 -13.36 -4.53
CA GLU A 82 5.57 -14.40 -5.01
C GLU A 82 6.09 -15.13 -6.25
N HIS A 83 6.61 -14.38 -7.23
CA HIS A 83 6.94 -14.92 -8.56
C HIS A 83 8.41 -15.30 -8.71
N ASP A 84 9.33 -14.52 -8.13
CA ASP A 84 10.76 -14.66 -8.43
C ASP A 84 11.53 -15.33 -7.30
N VAL A 85 11.08 -15.18 -6.04
CA VAL A 85 11.82 -15.65 -4.85
C VAL A 85 11.28 -16.96 -4.34
N LEU A 86 10.01 -17.02 -3.95
CA LEU A 86 9.43 -18.19 -3.29
C LEU A 86 9.49 -19.46 -4.13
N PRO A 87 9.24 -19.45 -5.46
CA PRO A 87 9.37 -20.64 -6.28
C PRO A 87 10.78 -21.24 -6.25
N GLN A 88 11.83 -20.40 -6.26
CA GLN A 88 13.22 -20.87 -6.22
C GLN A 88 13.57 -21.57 -4.90
N LEU A 89 12.93 -21.17 -3.79
CA LEU A 89 13.17 -21.78 -2.48
C LEU A 89 12.42 -23.11 -2.32
N MET A 90 11.30 -23.29 -3.02
CA MET A 90 10.49 -24.51 -2.95
C MET A 90 11.05 -25.67 -3.78
N VAL A 91 11.82 -25.37 -4.84
CA VAL A 91 12.36 -26.39 -5.76
C VAL A 91 13.80 -26.81 -5.45
N GLN A 92 14.37 -26.35 -4.33
CA GLN A 92 15.75 -26.68 -3.99
C GLN A 92 15.96 -28.17 -3.70
N GLU A 93 17.11 -28.69 -4.14
CA GLU A 93 17.53 -30.05 -3.83
C GLU A 93 18.39 -30.10 -2.55
N ALA A 94 19.09 -31.20 -2.29
CA ALA A 94 19.81 -31.47 -1.05
C ALA A 94 20.95 -30.46 -0.70
N LYS A 95 21.30 -29.54 -1.59
CA LYS A 95 22.36 -28.53 -1.40
C LYS A 95 21.92 -27.17 -1.94
N LEU A 96 22.32 -26.11 -1.25
CA LEU A 96 21.89 -24.75 -1.55
C LEU A 96 22.60 -24.29 -2.82
N GLU A 97 21.88 -24.31 -3.92
CA GLU A 97 22.44 -23.86 -5.18
C GLU A 97 22.54 -22.34 -5.25
N ARG A 98 23.33 -21.86 -6.22
CA ARG A 98 23.53 -20.43 -6.46
C ARG A 98 22.21 -19.66 -6.61
N GLY A 99 21.22 -20.24 -7.30
CA GLY A 99 19.91 -19.61 -7.47
C GLY A 99 19.17 -19.39 -6.15
N ALA A 100 19.16 -20.38 -5.25
CA ALA A 100 18.54 -20.21 -3.93
C ALA A 100 19.29 -19.23 -3.05
N LEU A 101 20.63 -19.16 -3.15
CA LEU A 101 21.40 -18.14 -2.45
C LEU A 101 21.02 -16.72 -2.93
N GLU A 102 20.89 -16.53 -4.24
CA GLU A 102 20.43 -15.26 -4.83
C GLU A 102 19.00 -14.92 -4.40
N ALA A 103 18.10 -15.92 -4.37
CA ALA A 103 16.73 -15.75 -3.88
C ALA A 103 16.68 -15.37 -2.39
N LEU A 104 17.54 -15.95 -1.53
CA LEU A 104 17.64 -15.59 -0.12
C LEU A 104 18.16 -14.16 0.09
N LEU A 105 19.15 -13.74 -0.69
CA LEU A 105 19.64 -12.35 -0.66
C LEU A 105 18.57 -11.38 -1.14
N LEU A 106 17.83 -11.72 -2.19
CA LEU A 106 16.69 -10.93 -2.66
C LEU A 106 15.59 -10.85 -1.60
N MET A 107 15.24 -11.97 -0.97
CA MET A 107 14.28 -12.04 0.14
C MET A 107 14.66 -11.06 1.27
N LYS A 108 15.93 -11.09 1.69
CA LYS A 108 16.44 -10.20 2.74
C LYS A 108 16.35 -8.73 2.35
N ASN A 109 16.71 -8.39 1.11
CA ASN A 109 16.62 -7.02 0.60
C ASN A 109 15.16 -6.56 0.51
N SER A 110 14.26 -7.42 -0.02
CA SER A 110 12.82 -7.16 -0.06
C SER A 110 12.25 -6.92 1.32
N ALA A 111 12.68 -7.67 2.34
CA ALA A 111 12.24 -7.46 3.71
C ALA A 111 12.54 -6.03 4.22
N ILE A 112 13.72 -5.50 3.90
CA ILE A 112 14.12 -4.12 4.23
C ILE A 112 13.26 -3.12 3.46
N THR A 113 13.14 -3.28 2.14
CA THR A 113 12.32 -2.41 1.28
C THR A 113 10.87 -2.36 1.77
N LEU A 114 10.28 -3.50 2.14
CA LEU A 114 8.92 -3.57 2.66
C LEU A 114 8.75 -2.82 3.98
N LEU A 115 9.74 -2.87 4.88
CA LEU A 115 9.67 -2.10 6.13
C LEU A 115 9.74 -0.59 5.87
N ASP A 116 10.53 -0.15 4.89
CA ASP A 116 10.63 1.26 4.54
C ASP A 116 9.36 1.74 3.83
N LEU A 117 8.83 0.98 2.88
CA LEU A 117 7.54 1.27 2.26
C LEU A 117 6.39 1.28 3.26
N ARG A 118 6.41 0.39 4.26
CA ARG A 118 5.46 0.42 5.36
C ARG A 118 5.53 1.75 6.13
N LYS A 119 6.74 2.25 6.45
CA LYS A 119 6.88 3.55 7.12
C LYS A 119 6.30 4.67 6.26
N CYS A 120 6.60 4.68 4.96
CA CYS A 120 6.03 5.64 4.02
C CYS A 120 4.50 5.56 3.99
N PHE A 121 3.94 4.34 4.00
CA PHE A 121 2.49 4.13 3.97
C PHE A 121 1.82 4.66 5.24
N ILE A 122 2.40 4.39 6.42
CA ILE A 122 1.92 4.93 7.70
C ILE A 122 1.94 6.46 7.71
N LEU A 123 3.03 7.05 7.21
CA LEU A 123 3.17 8.51 7.13
C LEU A 123 2.15 9.13 6.17
N ALA A 124 1.93 8.50 5.01
CA ALA A 124 1.00 8.98 3.99
C ALA A 124 -0.47 8.82 4.42
N LEU A 125 -0.81 7.72 5.07
CA LEU A 125 -2.16 7.47 5.59
C LEU A 125 -2.46 8.35 6.82
N GLY A 126 -1.45 8.68 7.63
CA GLY A 126 -1.56 9.42 8.87
C GLY A 126 -1.57 8.52 10.10
N VAL A 127 -0.82 8.90 11.13
CA VAL A 127 -0.49 8.07 12.31
C VAL A 127 -1.72 7.49 13.02
N LEU A 128 -2.80 8.27 13.18
CA LEU A 128 -4.03 7.83 13.86
C LEU A 128 -4.77 6.69 13.13
N LEU A 129 -4.53 6.53 11.84
CA LEU A 129 -5.20 5.55 10.97
C LEU A 129 -4.35 4.32 10.74
N ALA A 130 -3.05 4.48 10.91
CA ALA A 130 -2.06 3.50 10.53
C ALA A 130 -1.78 2.45 11.62
N ASP A 131 -2.12 2.75 12.88
CA ASP A 131 -1.97 1.81 14.01
C ASP A 131 -2.97 0.64 13.95
N GLU A 132 -4.11 0.83 13.28
CA GLU A 132 -5.14 -0.20 13.10
C GLU A 132 -5.19 -0.77 11.66
N ASP A 133 -4.36 -0.25 10.75
CA ASP A 133 -4.40 -0.66 9.35
C ASP A 133 -3.85 -2.09 9.15
N LEU A 134 -4.66 -2.91 8.48
CA LEU A 134 -4.38 -4.32 8.27
C LEU A 134 -3.22 -4.56 7.29
N VAL A 135 -3.06 -3.71 6.26
CA VAL A 135 -1.93 -3.79 5.31
C VAL A 135 -0.63 -3.54 6.06
N SER A 136 -0.56 -2.47 6.86
CA SER A 136 0.59 -2.13 7.69
C SER A 136 0.97 -3.26 8.65
N ALA A 137 0.00 -3.87 9.32
CA ALA A 137 0.24 -4.97 10.25
C ALA A 137 0.77 -6.23 9.53
N ARG A 138 0.15 -6.61 8.41
CA ARG A 138 0.56 -7.79 7.64
C ARG A 138 1.91 -7.61 6.96
N VAL A 139 2.19 -6.43 6.39
CA VAL A 139 3.52 -6.10 5.83
C VAL A 139 4.60 -6.20 6.90
N LYS A 140 4.37 -5.67 8.12
CA LYS A 140 5.34 -5.81 9.22
C LYS A 140 5.67 -7.27 9.52
N LYS A 141 4.63 -8.09 9.67
CA LYS A 141 4.78 -9.52 9.96
C LYS A 141 5.54 -10.23 8.84
N LEU A 142 5.15 -9.99 7.59
CA LEU A 142 5.82 -10.56 6.42
C LEU A 142 7.30 -10.16 6.39
N SER A 143 7.62 -8.88 6.52
CA SER A 143 9.01 -8.40 6.49
C SER A 143 9.90 -9.04 7.55
N ILE A 144 9.42 -9.12 8.80
CA ILE A 144 10.18 -9.75 9.89
C ILE A 144 10.44 -11.22 9.56
N MET A 145 9.40 -11.94 9.15
CA MET A 145 9.49 -13.36 8.82
C MET A 145 10.45 -13.66 7.65
N LEU A 146 10.42 -12.82 6.60
CA LEU A 146 11.35 -12.93 5.47
C LEU A 146 12.79 -12.70 5.91
N LYS A 147 13.02 -11.64 6.69
CA LYS A 147 14.36 -11.29 7.18
C LYS A 147 14.92 -12.39 8.07
N ASP A 148 14.16 -12.83 9.07
CA ASP A 148 14.59 -13.85 10.02
C ASP A 148 14.90 -15.17 9.29
N THR A 149 14.04 -15.57 8.34
CA THR A 149 14.25 -16.78 7.55
C THR A 149 15.52 -16.68 6.70
N ALA A 150 15.74 -15.55 6.02
CA ALA A 150 16.92 -15.35 5.21
C ALA A 150 18.20 -15.30 6.06
N ASP A 151 18.18 -14.57 7.19
CA ASP A 151 19.32 -14.47 8.10
C ASP A 151 19.68 -15.82 8.72
N ASP A 152 18.70 -16.63 9.13
CA ASP A 152 18.94 -17.95 9.71
C ASP A 152 19.64 -18.91 8.75
N VAL A 153 19.23 -18.93 7.48
CA VAL A 153 19.84 -19.80 6.46
C VAL A 153 21.20 -19.25 6.02
N LEU A 154 21.31 -17.94 5.76
CA LEU A 154 22.56 -17.33 5.29
C LEU A 154 23.68 -17.39 6.34
N ASN A 155 23.34 -17.35 7.62
CA ASN A 155 24.31 -17.48 8.72
C ASN A 155 24.64 -18.95 9.06
N GLY A 156 23.99 -19.93 8.40
CA GLY A 156 24.19 -21.35 8.67
C GLY A 156 23.54 -21.85 9.96
N ASN A 157 22.60 -21.10 10.56
CA ASN A 157 21.85 -21.52 11.74
C ASN A 157 20.78 -22.56 11.41
N ARG A 158 20.29 -22.54 10.16
CA ARG A 158 19.26 -23.44 9.64
C ARG A 158 19.66 -23.98 8.27
N ASP A 159 19.24 -25.20 7.98
CA ASP A 159 19.52 -25.87 6.72
C ASP A 159 18.37 -25.72 5.72
N ILE A 160 18.54 -26.34 4.55
CA ILE A 160 17.58 -26.28 3.44
C ILE A 160 16.30 -27.01 3.77
N VAL A 161 16.38 -28.10 4.54
CA VAL A 161 15.20 -28.88 4.96
C VAL A 161 14.28 -27.99 5.79
N TRP A 162 14.85 -27.27 6.76
CA TRP A 162 14.10 -26.29 7.53
C TRP A 162 13.51 -25.16 6.66
N LEU A 163 14.27 -24.66 5.67
CA LEU A 163 13.78 -23.63 4.75
C LEU A 163 12.59 -24.12 3.90
N GLN A 164 12.63 -25.36 3.43
CA GLN A 164 11.55 -25.98 2.66
C GLN A 164 10.28 -26.14 3.51
N GLU A 165 10.41 -26.56 4.76
CA GLU A 165 9.28 -26.62 5.70
C GLU A 165 8.70 -25.22 5.99
N ARG A 166 9.55 -24.18 5.92
CA ARG A 166 9.16 -22.79 6.16
C ARG A 166 8.51 -22.12 4.95
N ALA A 167 8.86 -22.52 3.74
CA ALA A 167 8.43 -21.88 2.50
C ALA A 167 6.89 -21.78 2.34
N PRO A 168 6.07 -22.81 2.65
CA PRO A 168 4.62 -22.71 2.58
C PRO A 168 4.04 -21.60 3.48
N LEU A 169 4.64 -21.38 4.64
CA LEU A 169 4.21 -20.30 5.55
C LEU A 169 4.54 -18.92 4.96
N LEU A 170 5.68 -18.78 4.26
CA LEU A 170 6.02 -17.53 3.58
C LEU A 170 5.09 -17.26 2.39
N VAL A 171 4.74 -18.30 1.63
CA VAL A 171 3.73 -18.21 0.55
C VAL A 171 2.42 -17.69 1.10
N GLN A 172 1.92 -18.30 2.19
CA GLN A 172 0.67 -17.85 2.81
C GLN A 172 0.74 -16.38 3.25
N LEU A 173 1.84 -15.95 3.86
CA LEU A 173 2.00 -14.56 4.30
C LEU A 173 2.04 -13.56 3.12
N VAL A 174 2.67 -13.95 2.01
CA VAL A 174 2.69 -13.15 0.78
C VAL A 174 1.28 -13.02 0.21
N THR A 175 0.57 -14.14 0.06
CA THR A 175 -0.83 -14.17 -0.42
C THR A 175 -1.73 -13.33 0.50
N ASP A 176 -1.61 -13.51 1.81
CA ASP A 176 -2.35 -12.77 2.82
C ASP A 176 -2.21 -11.26 2.64
N VAL A 177 -0.99 -10.75 2.40
CA VAL A 177 -0.80 -9.31 2.19
C VAL A 177 -1.40 -8.88 0.84
N LEU A 178 -1.14 -9.63 -0.24
CA LEU A 178 -1.59 -9.28 -1.58
C LEU A 178 -3.12 -9.24 -1.70
N GLU A 179 -3.83 -10.10 -0.97
CA GLU A 179 -5.30 -10.16 -0.95
C GLU A 179 -5.94 -9.17 0.02
N THR A 180 -5.15 -8.46 0.83
CA THR A 180 -5.69 -7.52 1.83
C THR A 180 -6.34 -6.32 1.13
N PRO A 181 -7.62 -6.02 1.39
CA PRO A 181 -8.24 -4.79 0.91
C PRO A 181 -7.51 -3.56 1.45
N CYS A 182 -7.35 -2.54 0.61
CA CYS A 182 -6.58 -1.36 0.97
C CYS A 182 -7.49 -0.14 1.08
N ILE A 183 -7.48 0.51 2.23
CA ILE A 183 -8.14 1.80 2.44
C ILE A 183 -7.10 2.89 2.23
N VAL A 184 -7.37 3.80 1.31
CA VAL A 184 -6.42 4.86 0.90
C VAL A 184 -6.99 6.26 1.03
N GLY A 185 -8.28 6.38 1.36
CA GLY A 185 -8.95 7.68 1.57
C GLY A 185 -10.11 7.60 2.55
N TYR A 186 -10.59 8.76 2.96
CA TYR A 186 -11.70 8.92 3.90
C TYR A 186 -13.00 9.30 3.17
N ASP A 187 -14.10 8.57 3.42
CA ASP A 187 -15.43 9.10 3.15
C ASP A 187 -15.89 9.94 4.34
N SER A 188 -16.06 11.25 4.12
CA SER A 188 -16.59 12.18 5.13
C SER A 188 -17.99 11.77 5.63
N SER A 189 -18.71 10.94 4.87
CA SER A 189 -20.03 10.38 5.24
C SER A 189 -19.93 9.33 6.36
N SER A 190 -18.75 8.71 6.54
CA SER A 190 -18.51 7.64 7.54
C SER A 190 -18.51 8.13 8.98
N ARG A 191 -18.46 9.47 9.19
CA ARG A 191 -18.56 10.09 10.52
C ARG A 191 -20.00 10.06 11.05
N ALA A 192 -21.01 10.08 10.17
CA ALA A 192 -22.42 10.15 10.57
C ALA A 192 -22.95 8.84 11.19
N LEU A 193 -22.36 7.69 10.84
CA LEU A 193 -22.80 6.39 11.37
C LEU A 193 -22.08 5.94 12.64
N ARG A 194 -20.98 6.62 13.03
CA ARG A 194 -20.25 6.34 14.28
C ARG A 194 -20.39 7.43 15.35
N GLY A 195 -21.06 8.54 15.03
CA GLY A 195 -21.32 9.65 15.97
C GLY A 195 -22.72 9.67 16.61
N SER A 196 -23.58 8.68 16.36
CA SER A 196 -24.90 8.58 17.01
C SER A 196 -24.89 7.52 18.13
N GLY A 197 -23.94 7.70 19.04
CA GLY A 197 -23.82 6.93 20.25
C GLY A 197 -23.21 7.82 21.33
N ILE A 198 -24.06 8.21 22.28
CA ILE A 198 -23.76 8.81 23.59
C ILE A 198 -23.76 10.35 23.65
N ASN A 199 -24.95 10.86 24.01
CA ASN A 199 -25.27 11.88 25.01
C ASN A 199 -24.40 13.14 25.16
N GLY A 200 -25.08 14.28 25.00
CA GLY A 200 -24.52 15.61 25.17
C GLY A 200 -24.19 16.02 26.61
N ARG A 201 -23.30 17.00 26.70
CA ARG A 201 -23.39 18.16 27.59
C ARG A 201 -22.51 19.28 27.07
N SER A 202 -23.04 20.50 27.18
CA SER A 202 -22.55 21.79 26.69
C SER A 202 -21.31 22.33 27.42
N SER A 203 -20.83 23.47 26.87
CA SER A 203 -19.97 24.53 27.44
C SER A 203 -18.47 24.28 27.29
N GLU A 204 -17.59 25.21 26.93
CA GLU A 204 -17.53 26.57 26.34
C GLU A 204 -16.02 26.83 26.13
N ASP A 205 -15.67 27.84 25.32
CA ASP A 205 -14.35 28.52 25.26
C ASP A 205 -13.13 27.75 24.72
N ALA A 206 -12.14 28.32 24.01
CA ALA A 206 -11.94 29.61 23.36
C ALA A 206 -10.61 29.50 22.56
N THR A 207 -10.42 30.42 21.61
CA THR A 207 -9.11 30.97 21.15
C THR A 207 -8.31 30.19 20.07
N SER A 208 -8.30 30.74 18.85
CA SER A 208 -7.15 30.76 17.93
C SER A 208 -6.25 31.95 18.29
N PRO A 209 -4.90 31.94 18.10
CA PRO A 209 -4.34 32.13 16.75
C PRO A 209 -2.93 31.51 16.51
N GLY A 210 -2.49 31.49 15.24
CA GLY A 210 -1.05 31.46 14.93
C GLY A 210 -0.65 30.64 13.71
N ALA A 211 -0.44 31.32 12.59
CA ALA A 211 0.13 30.78 11.36
C ALA A 211 1.61 30.37 11.53
N LEU A 212 2.04 29.27 10.89
CA LEU A 212 3.45 28.98 10.59
C LEU A 212 3.56 28.19 9.27
N HIS A 213 4.67 28.50 8.58
CA HIS A 213 5.09 28.25 7.19
C HIS A 213 4.90 26.85 6.57
N PRO A 214 4.95 26.76 5.22
CA PRO A 214 4.81 25.51 4.47
C PRO A 214 6.09 24.68 4.56
N SER A 215 5.96 23.43 4.98
CA SER A 215 7.02 22.42 4.88
C SER A 215 7.05 21.85 3.47
N SER A 216 8.23 21.90 2.86
CA SER A 216 8.57 21.37 1.54
C SER A 216 8.20 19.89 1.34
N PRO A 217 7.95 19.44 0.09
CA PRO A 217 7.53 18.08 -0.20
C PRO A 217 8.69 17.08 -0.03
N LEU A 218 8.39 15.97 0.64
CA LEU A 218 9.23 14.79 0.75
C LEU A 218 9.47 14.19 -0.64
N ARG A 219 10.73 14.16 -1.07
CA ARG A 219 11.18 13.38 -2.22
C ARG A 219 11.12 11.89 -1.85
N CYS A 220 10.06 11.20 -2.23
CA CYS A 220 10.15 9.77 -2.51
C CYS A 220 10.68 9.64 -3.94
N ALA A 221 12.01 9.66 -4.09
CA ALA A 221 12.65 9.37 -5.35
C ALA A 221 12.59 7.85 -5.57
N TRP A 222 11.88 7.46 -6.63
CA TRP A 222 12.10 6.23 -7.38
C TRP A 222 12.84 6.60 -8.65
#